data_AF-A0A8D6XRA1-F1
#
_entry.id   AF-A0A8D6XRA1-F1
#
_cell.length_a   1.000
_cell.length_b   1.000
_cell.length_c   1.000
_cell.angle_alpha   90.00
_cell.angle_beta   90.00
_cell.angle_gamma   90.00
#
_symmetry.space_group_name_H-M   'P 1'
#
loop_
_entity.id
_entity.type
_entity.pdbx_description
1 polymer ?
#
loop_
_entity_poly.entity_id
_entity_poly.type
_entity_poly.pdbx_seq_one_letter_code
_entity_poly.pdbx_strand_id
1 'polypeptide(L)'
;MGAGKTVLMSCILGDKKPSSGQVLIDGKAGKAKNKIAVLLQENTIPNSLKVEELIVFFQSISDNPLTNQEVQKLLQFKEDQYQQFADKLSGGQRRLLAFVLCLIDKPKILFLDEPTAGMDTSTRQRFWEIVNDLKKAGTTILYSPTISKKWNTQLTVS
;
A
#
# COMPACT_ATOMS: atom_id res chain seq x y z
N MET A 1 -12.14 -11.00 14.46
CA MET A 1 -11.13 -11.82 13.76
C MET A 1 -11.38 -11.71 12.25
N GLY A 2 -10.40 -11.32 11.43
CA GLY A 2 -10.42 -11.62 9.99
C GLY A 2 -10.24 -10.51 8.94
N ALA A 3 -10.03 -9.23 9.30
CA ALA A 3 -10.02 -8.14 8.30
C ALA A 3 -8.69 -7.97 7.53
N GLY A 4 -7.54 -7.85 8.19
CA GLY A 4 -6.30 -7.48 7.46
C GLY A 4 -5.57 -8.61 6.75
N LYS A 5 -5.76 -9.89 7.13
CA LYS A 5 -5.27 -11.02 6.32
C LYS A 5 -5.93 -11.01 4.94
N THR A 6 -7.23 -10.74 4.89
CA THR A 6 -8.02 -10.81 3.66
C THR A 6 -7.63 -9.72 2.67
N VAL A 7 -7.23 -8.54 3.13
CA VAL A 7 -6.83 -7.41 2.27
C VAL A 7 -5.42 -7.61 1.72
N LEU A 8 -4.48 -7.98 2.58
CA LEU A 8 -3.13 -8.39 2.18
C LEU A 8 -3.22 -9.51 1.13
N MET A 9 -4.02 -10.54 1.41
CA MET A 9 -4.31 -11.64 0.47
C MET A 9 -5.07 -11.17 -0.78
N SER A 10 -5.91 -10.14 -0.71
CA SER A 10 -6.60 -9.58 -1.88
C SER A 10 -5.66 -8.80 -2.80
N CYS A 11 -4.68 -8.07 -2.24
CA CYS A 11 -3.60 -7.44 -3.01
C CYS A 11 -2.72 -8.50 -3.69
N ILE A 12 -2.48 -9.61 -3.01
CA ILE A 12 -1.66 -10.74 -3.48
C ILE A 12 -2.36 -11.54 -4.59
N LEU A 13 -3.65 -11.82 -4.44
CA LEU A 13 -4.37 -12.74 -5.35
C LEU A 13 -5.01 -12.01 -6.55
N GLY A 14 -4.98 -10.67 -6.57
CA GLY A 14 -5.70 -9.85 -7.55
C GLY A 14 -7.21 -10.18 -7.62
N ASP A 15 -7.78 -10.84 -6.61
CA ASP A 15 -8.95 -11.69 -6.79
C ASP A 15 -10.30 -11.04 -6.46
N LYS A 16 -10.33 -9.80 -5.99
CA LYS A 16 -11.59 -9.11 -5.76
C LYS A 16 -11.96 -8.19 -6.93
N LYS A 17 -12.98 -8.61 -7.69
CA LYS A 17 -13.91 -7.63 -8.30
C LYS A 17 -14.43 -6.74 -7.16
N PRO A 18 -14.45 -5.40 -7.32
CA PRO A 18 -15.10 -4.53 -6.35
C PRO A 18 -16.54 -5.04 -6.12
N SER A 19 -16.97 -5.10 -4.85
CA SER A 19 -18.28 -5.63 -4.47
C SER A 19 -19.46 -4.85 -5.09
N SER A 20 -19.20 -3.65 -5.59
CA SER A 20 -20.06 -2.88 -6.48
C SER A 20 -19.22 -1.82 -7.22
N GLY A 21 -19.59 -1.50 -8.46
CA GLY A 21 -18.91 -0.52 -9.32
C GLY A 21 -18.10 -1.13 -10.48
N GLN A 22 -18.13 -0.48 -11.65
CA GLN A 22 -17.25 -0.77 -12.79
C GLN A 22 -16.02 0.15 -12.71
N VAL A 23 -14.81 -0.43 -12.75
CA VAL A 23 -13.58 0.33 -12.97
C VAL A 23 -13.23 0.23 -14.45
N LEU A 24 -13.35 1.34 -15.17
CA LEU A 24 -12.88 1.47 -16.55
C LEU A 24 -11.41 1.91 -16.51
N ILE A 25 -10.52 1.13 -17.12
CA ILE A 25 -9.11 1.52 -17.34
C ILE A 25 -8.98 1.77 -18.84
N ASP A 26 -8.62 2.99 -19.23
CA ASP A 26 -8.52 3.43 -20.63
C ASP A 26 -9.80 3.15 -21.46
N GLY A 27 -10.98 3.27 -20.83
CA GLY A 27 -12.27 3.08 -21.50
C GLY A 27 -12.60 1.64 -21.92
N LYS A 28 -11.84 0.63 -21.49
CA LYS A 28 -12.07 -0.79 -21.83
C LYS A 28 -12.26 -1.66 -20.59
N ALA A 29 -13.26 -2.54 -20.64
CA ALA A 29 -13.45 -3.58 -19.63
C ALA A 29 -12.38 -4.68 -19.82
N GLY A 30 -11.44 -4.78 -18.90
CA GLY A 30 -10.35 -5.78 -18.96
C GLY A 30 -9.94 -6.25 -17.57
N LYS A 31 -9.26 -7.41 -17.49
CA LYS A 31 -8.77 -8.02 -16.24
C LYS A 31 -7.77 -7.07 -15.55
N ALA A 32 -8.27 -6.24 -14.65
CA ALA A 32 -7.52 -5.22 -13.91
C ALA A 32 -6.57 -5.79 -12.82
N LYS A 33 -6.36 -7.12 -12.77
CA LYS A 33 -5.76 -7.82 -11.63
C LYS A 33 -4.32 -7.38 -11.32
N ASN A 34 -3.47 -7.20 -12.33
CA ASN A 34 -2.04 -6.84 -12.13
C ASN A 34 -1.81 -5.32 -12.23
N LYS A 35 -2.84 -4.50 -11.96
CA LYS A 35 -2.74 -3.05 -12.12
C LYS A 35 -3.26 -2.26 -10.93
N ILE A 36 -4.01 -2.89 -10.01
CA ILE A 36 -4.67 -2.20 -8.91
C ILE A 36 -4.15 -2.74 -7.58
N ALA A 37 -3.71 -1.85 -6.70
CA ALA A 37 -3.44 -2.16 -5.30
C ALA A 37 -4.34 -1.31 -4.37
N VAL A 38 -4.65 -1.84 -3.19
CA VAL A 38 -5.55 -1.20 -2.22
C VAL A 38 -4.94 -1.23 -0.82
N LEU A 39 -4.83 -0.07 -0.18
CA LEU A 39 -4.47 0.08 1.23
C LEU A 39 -5.72 0.51 2.02
N LEU A 40 -6.20 -0.32 2.95
CA LEU A 40 -7.37 -0.01 3.78
C LEU A 40 -6.99 0.60 5.13
N GLN A 41 -7.91 1.28 5.82
CA GLN A 41 -7.68 1.86 7.15
C GLN A 41 -7.24 0.83 8.22
N GLU A 42 -7.83 -0.37 8.23
CA GLU A 42 -7.41 -1.46 9.13
C GLU A 42 -6.33 -2.34 8.47
N ASN A 43 -5.06 -2.04 8.76
CA ASN A 43 -3.94 -2.88 8.34
C ASN A 43 -3.63 -3.92 9.41
N THR A 44 -4.07 -5.17 9.22
CA THR A 44 -3.54 -6.30 10.00
C THR A 44 -2.38 -6.93 9.23
N ILE A 45 -1.18 -6.43 9.45
CA ILE A 45 0.04 -7.18 9.08
C ILE A 45 0.09 -8.43 9.96
N PRO A 46 0.44 -9.63 9.44
CA PRO A 46 0.63 -10.80 10.28
C PRO A 46 1.64 -10.52 11.41
N ASN A 47 1.18 -10.60 12.66
CA ASN A 47 2.00 -10.30 13.84
C ASN A 47 3.16 -11.30 14.05
N SER A 48 3.10 -12.47 13.39
CA SER A 48 4.06 -13.56 13.54
C SER A 48 5.15 -13.59 12.47
N LEU A 49 5.21 -12.59 11.59
CA LEU A 49 6.23 -12.50 10.55
C LEU A 49 7.14 -11.31 10.78
N LYS A 50 8.43 -11.50 10.51
CA LYS A 50 9.40 -10.43 10.42
C LYS A 50 9.14 -9.55 9.21
N VAL A 51 9.65 -8.33 9.27
CA VAL A 51 9.58 -7.38 8.16
C VAL A 51 10.24 -7.96 6.91
N GLU A 52 11.42 -8.56 7.04
CA GLU A 52 12.12 -9.21 5.92
C GLU A 52 11.31 -10.36 5.30
N GLU A 53 10.67 -11.19 6.13
CA GLU A 53 9.89 -12.35 5.68
C GLU A 53 8.66 -11.91 4.88
N LEU A 54 8.02 -10.82 5.29
CA LEU A 54 6.91 -10.21 4.55
C LEU A 54 7.35 -9.68 3.19
N ILE A 55 8.49 -8.99 3.13
CA ILE A 55 9.03 -8.45 1.88
C ILE A 55 9.37 -9.59 0.92
N VAL A 56 10.10 -10.61 1.39
CA VAL A 56 10.47 -11.79 0.59
C VAL A 56 9.23 -12.53 0.11
N PHE A 57 8.23 -12.71 0.97
CA PHE A 57 6.98 -13.35 0.60
C PHE A 57 6.30 -12.62 -0.55
N PHE A 58 6.12 -11.30 -0.46
CA PHE A 58 5.50 -10.50 -1.52
C PHE A 58 6.33 -10.44 -2.80
N GLN A 59 7.65 -10.44 -2.71
CA GLN A 59 8.51 -10.53 -3.88
C GLN A 59 8.38 -11.87 -4.59
N SER A 60 8.24 -12.98 -3.84
CA SER A 60 8.17 -14.34 -4.39
C SER A 60 6.92 -14.64 -5.22
N ILE A 61 5.85 -13.87 -5.02
CA ILE A 61 4.55 -14.03 -5.69
C ILE A 61 4.30 -12.97 -6.78
N SER A 62 5.25 -12.06 -6.99
CA SER A 62 5.20 -11.01 -7.99
C SER A 62 6.00 -11.43 -9.23
N ASP A 63 5.46 -11.13 -10.41
CA ASP A 63 6.15 -11.42 -11.69
C ASP A 63 7.34 -10.48 -11.93
N ASN A 64 7.27 -9.25 -11.40
CA ASN A 64 8.28 -8.22 -11.59
C ASN A 64 8.43 -7.34 -10.33
N PRO A 65 8.93 -7.89 -9.23
CA PRO A 65 8.94 -7.21 -7.95
C PRO A 65 9.90 -6.01 -7.92
N LEU A 66 9.68 -5.11 -6.97
CA LEU A 66 10.72 -4.20 -6.50
C LEU A 66 11.88 -5.00 -5.91
N THR A 67 13.11 -4.57 -6.22
CA THR A 67 14.34 -5.08 -5.62
C THR A 67 14.42 -4.75 -4.14
N ASN A 68 15.26 -5.48 -3.39
CA ASN A 68 15.51 -5.18 -1.97
C ASN A 68 16.01 -3.74 -1.78
N GLN A 69 16.85 -3.24 -2.68
CA GLN A 69 17.36 -1.87 -2.61
C GLN A 69 16.25 -0.83 -2.81
N GLU A 70 15.32 -1.06 -3.73
CA GLU A 70 14.15 -0.18 -3.92
C GLU A 70 13.24 -0.20 -2.68
N VAL A 71 12.94 -1.38 -2.13
CA VAL A 71 12.13 -1.51 -0.91
C VAL A 71 12.79 -0.83 0.28
N GLN A 72 14.10 -1.04 0.48
CA GLN A 72 14.87 -0.37 1.53
C GLN A 72 14.88 1.14 1.36
N LYS A 73 15.03 1.63 0.12
CA LYS A 73 14.95 3.06 -0.18
C LYS A 73 13.59 3.63 0.18
N LEU A 74 12.49 2.91 -0.10
CA LEU A 74 11.14 3.34 0.27
C LEU A 74 10.94 3.40 1.78
N LEU A 75 11.30 2.33 2.50
CA LEU A 75 11.07 2.20 3.94
C LEU A 75 11.98 3.07 4.81
N GLN A 76 13.25 3.22 4.43
CA GLN A 76 14.30 3.88 5.23
C GLN A 76 14.41 3.35 6.67
N PHE A 77 14.07 2.06 6.86
CA PHE A 77 14.23 1.39 8.14
C PHE A 77 15.71 1.11 8.43
N LYS A 78 16.06 1.06 9.71
CA LYS A 78 17.36 0.58 10.19
C LYS A 78 17.44 -0.94 10.05
N GLU A 79 18.66 -1.48 10.04
CA GLU A 79 18.91 -2.92 9.83
C GLU A 79 18.18 -3.81 10.84
N ASP A 80 18.19 -3.43 12.12
CA ASP A 80 17.50 -4.14 13.20
C ASP A 80 15.98 -4.20 13.00
N GLN A 81 15.41 -3.21 12.29
CA GLN A 81 13.99 -3.17 12.03
C GLN A 81 13.53 -4.18 10.97
N TYR A 82 14.43 -4.65 10.09
CA TYR A 82 14.09 -5.72 9.15
C TYR A 82 14.02 -7.10 9.85
N GLN A 83 14.81 -7.25 10.92
CA GLN A 83 14.96 -8.49 11.68
C GLN A 83 13.89 -8.70 12.77
N GLN A 84 13.15 -7.66 13.15
CA GLN A 84 12.08 -7.76 14.13
C GLN A 84 10.74 -8.17 13.52
N PHE A 85 9.87 -8.72 14.35
CA PHE A 85 8.47 -8.96 14.01
C PHE A 85 7.77 -7.64 13.64
N ALA A 86 6.89 -7.69 12.64
CA ALA A 86 6.20 -6.49 12.17
C ALA A 86 5.31 -5.85 13.25
N ASP A 87 4.89 -6.59 14.27
CA ASP A 87 4.12 -6.07 15.41
C ASP A 87 4.96 -5.15 16.32
N LYS A 88 6.29 -5.24 16.27
CA LYS A 88 7.23 -4.40 17.05
C LYS A 88 7.48 -3.02 16.44
N LEU A 89 7.15 -2.83 15.16
CA LEU A 89 7.20 -1.52 14.52
C LEU A 89 6.21 -0.54 15.16
N SER A 90 6.48 0.77 15.09
CA SER A 90 5.50 1.78 15.48
C SER A 90 4.24 1.69 14.61
N GLY A 91 3.11 2.26 15.07
CA GLY A 91 1.87 2.29 14.27
C GLY A 91 2.08 2.91 12.89
N GLY A 92 2.81 4.03 12.82
CA GLY A 92 3.19 4.68 11.56
C GLY A 92 4.09 3.80 10.69
N GLN A 93 5.11 3.16 11.28
CA GLN A 93 6.02 2.27 10.54
C GLN A 93 5.30 1.05 9.98
N ARG A 94 4.39 0.42 10.74
CA ARG A 94 3.53 -0.67 10.22
C ARG A 94 2.68 -0.19 9.06
N ARG A 95 2.13 1.02 9.15
CA ARG A 95 1.32 1.62 8.08
C ARG A 95 2.17 1.86 6.82
N LEU A 96 3.39 2.38 6.97
CA LEU A 96 4.34 2.57 5.88
C LEU A 96 4.76 1.23 5.27
N LEU A 97 5.02 0.22 6.08
CA LEU A 97 5.33 -1.14 5.60
C LEU A 97 4.18 -1.69 4.76
N ALA A 98 2.94 -1.66 5.26
CA ALA A 98 1.78 -2.12 4.50
C ALA A 98 1.61 -1.39 3.16
N PHE A 99 1.86 -0.08 3.13
CA PHE A 99 1.86 0.69 1.90
C PHE A 99 2.95 0.22 0.93
N VAL A 100 4.20 0.05 1.38
CA VAL A 100 5.30 -0.40 0.52
C VAL A 100 5.08 -1.83 0.01
N LEU A 101 4.50 -2.72 0.80
CA LEU A 101 4.13 -4.06 0.34
C LEU A 101 3.12 -4.01 -0.83
N CYS A 102 2.21 -3.04 -0.85
CA CYS A 102 1.29 -2.81 -1.97
C CYS A 102 2.00 -2.31 -3.25
N LEU A 103 3.22 -1.77 -3.13
CA LEU A 103 4.01 -1.24 -4.24
C LEU A 103 4.94 -2.28 -4.87
N ILE A 104 5.15 -3.45 -4.22
CA ILE A 104 6.11 -4.47 -4.67
C ILE A 104 5.85 -4.89 -6.12
N ASP A 105 4.59 -5.09 -6.52
CA ASP A 105 4.21 -5.49 -7.88
C ASP A 105 4.04 -4.32 -8.86
N LYS A 106 4.51 -3.11 -8.50
CA LYS A 106 4.50 -1.91 -9.35
C LYS A 106 3.10 -1.59 -9.92
N PRO A 107 2.07 -1.40 -9.07
CA PRO A 107 0.70 -1.17 -9.53
C PRO A 107 0.58 0.13 -10.34
N LYS A 108 -0.35 0.14 -11.31
CA LYS A 108 -0.67 1.34 -12.11
C LYS A 108 -1.70 2.24 -11.42
N ILE A 109 -2.54 1.66 -10.57
CA ILE A 109 -3.61 2.33 -9.84
C ILE A 109 -3.51 1.94 -8.37
N LEU A 110 -3.57 2.92 -7.48
CA LEU A 110 -3.51 2.73 -6.04
C LEU A 110 -4.69 3.39 -5.35
N PHE A 111 -5.44 2.61 -4.57
CA PHE A 111 -6.51 3.12 -3.70
C PHE A 111 -6.02 3.16 -2.26
N LEU A 112 -6.14 4.30 -1.61
CA LEU A 112 -5.64 4.52 -0.26
C LEU A 112 -6.75 5.07 0.63
N ASP A 113 -7.20 4.28 1.60
CA ASP A 113 -8.22 4.72 2.55
C ASP A 113 -7.58 5.21 3.85
N GLU A 114 -7.73 6.51 4.14
CA GLU A 114 -7.08 7.23 5.24
C GLU A 114 -5.58 6.85 5.40
N PRO A 115 -4.75 7.02 4.37
CA PRO A 115 -3.42 6.41 4.30
C PRO A 115 -2.51 6.80 5.47
N THR A 116 -2.66 8.01 6.00
CA THR A 116 -1.76 8.60 6.98
C THR A 116 -2.33 8.65 8.41
N ALA A 117 -3.47 8.02 8.66
CA ALA A 117 -4.05 7.96 10.00
C ALA A 117 -3.10 7.25 10.97
N GLY A 118 -2.84 7.86 12.13
CA GLY A 118 -1.96 7.31 13.16
C GLY A 118 -0.46 7.31 12.82
N MET A 119 -0.04 7.95 11.73
CA MET A 119 1.39 8.17 11.43
C MET A 119 1.94 9.37 12.22
N ASP A 120 3.16 9.23 12.75
CA ASP A 120 3.95 10.37 13.21
C ASP A 120 4.35 11.30 12.06
N THR A 121 4.82 12.51 12.38
CA THR A 121 5.16 13.54 11.39
C THR A 121 6.17 13.07 10.36
N SER A 122 7.25 12.40 10.78
CA SER A 122 8.31 11.93 9.87
C SER A 122 7.82 10.82 8.95
N THR A 123 7.05 9.87 9.47
CA THR A 123 6.51 8.76 8.67
C THR A 123 5.48 9.26 7.68
N ARG A 124 4.65 10.24 8.09
CA ARG A 124 3.69 10.90 7.19
C ARG A 124 4.38 11.66 6.08
N GLN A 125 5.47 12.37 6.38
CA GLN A 125 6.26 13.06 5.35
C GLN A 125 6.83 12.05 4.35
N ARG A 126 7.46 10.98 4.85
CA ARG A 126 8.02 9.91 4.00
C ARG A 126 6.97 9.29 3.10
N PHE A 127 5.77 9.02 3.63
CA PHE A 127 4.65 8.51 2.85
C PHE A 127 4.31 9.42 1.66
N TRP A 128 4.17 10.73 1.89
CA TRP A 128 3.81 11.68 0.83
C TRP A 128 4.94 11.90 -0.18
N GLU A 129 6.20 11.81 0.22
CA GLU A 129 7.33 11.80 -0.71
C GLU A 129 7.19 10.66 -1.73
N ILE A 130 6.93 9.44 -1.25
CA ILE A 130 6.74 8.26 -2.11
C ILE A 130 5.52 8.46 -3.02
N VAL A 131 4.39 8.92 -2.47
CA VAL A 131 3.18 9.19 -3.28
C VAL A 131 3.46 10.20 -4.39
N ASN A 132 4.22 11.26 -4.10
CA ASN A 132 4.56 12.28 -5.09
C ASN A 132 5.47 11.72 -6.18
N ASP A 133 6.43 10.87 -5.83
CA ASP A 133 7.31 10.21 -6.79
C ASP A 133 6.55 9.22 -7.68
N LEU A 134 5.61 8.45 -7.11
CA LEU A 134 4.71 7.58 -7.86
C LEU A 134 3.83 8.36 -8.85
N LYS A 135 3.28 9.51 -8.43
CA LYS A 135 2.50 10.40 -9.32
C LYS A 135 3.34 10.88 -10.51
N LYS A 136 4.57 11.33 -10.25
CA LYS A 136 5.50 11.74 -11.33
C LYS A 136 5.85 10.60 -12.28
N ALA A 137 5.87 9.37 -11.78
CA ALA A 137 6.09 8.16 -12.57
C ALA A 137 4.83 7.67 -13.32
N GLY A 138 3.68 8.35 -13.18
CA GLY A 138 2.44 8.04 -13.90
C GLY A 138 1.53 7.04 -13.20
N THR A 139 1.74 6.74 -11.91
CA THR A 139 0.78 5.93 -11.13
C THR A 139 -0.45 6.77 -10.80
N THR A 140 -1.64 6.26 -11.13
CA THR A 140 -2.91 6.86 -10.71
C THR A 140 -3.15 6.54 -9.23
N ILE A 141 -3.43 7.54 -8.41
CA ILE A 141 -3.62 7.35 -6.96
C ILE A 141 -4.92 8.02 -6.52
N LEU A 142 -5.85 7.23 -5.97
CA LEU A 142 -7.05 7.72 -5.32
C LEU A 142 -6.91 7.56 -3.80
N TYR A 143 -7.18 8.62 -3.03
CA TYR A 143 -7.14 8.52 -1.57
C TYR A 143 -8.25 9.32 -0.88
N SER A 144 -8.71 8.81 0.27
CA SER A 144 -9.63 9.51 1.18
C SER A 144 -8.81 10.21 2.29
N PRO A 145 -8.98 11.53 2.52
CA PRO A 145 -8.44 12.18 3.70
C PRO A 145 -9.28 11.82 4.94
N THR A 146 -8.65 11.72 6.12
CA THR A 146 -9.38 11.56 7.39
C THR A 146 -10.33 12.75 7.57
N ILE A 147 -11.64 12.49 7.56
CA ILE A 147 -12.68 13.53 7.62
C ILE A 147 -12.80 14.04 9.06
N SER A 148 -12.20 15.20 9.35
CA SER A 148 -12.70 16.11 10.40
C SER A 148 -13.12 17.48 9.89
N LYS A 149 -13.07 17.73 8.57
CA LYS A 149 -13.66 18.93 7.96
C LYS A 149 -14.43 18.58 6.69
N LYS A 150 -15.67 19.07 6.71
CA LYS A 150 -16.72 19.08 5.67
C LYS A 150 -16.22 18.82 4.24
N TRP A 151 -16.91 17.89 3.60
CA TRP A 151 -16.95 17.61 2.17
C TRP A 151 -16.76 18.88 1.30
N ASN A 152 -15.53 19.07 0.83
CA ASN A 152 -15.26 19.77 -0.40
C ASN A 152 -14.50 18.80 -1.29
N THR A 153 -15.21 18.32 -2.31
CA THR A 153 -14.77 17.32 -3.27
C THR A 153 -13.51 17.80 -3.99
N GLN A 154 -12.34 17.31 -3.58
CA GLN A 154 -11.15 17.32 -4.42
C GLN A 154 -10.83 15.88 -4.82
N LEU A 155 -11.61 15.38 -5.78
CA LEU A 155 -11.19 14.27 -6.63
C LEU A 155 -10.02 14.78 -7.47
N THR A 156 -8.80 14.62 -6.98
CA THR A 156 -7.62 14.90 -7.81
C THR A 156 -7.35 13.65 -8.63
N VAL A 157 -7.99 13.53 -9.79
CA VAL A 157 -7.55 12.63 -10.85
C VAL A 157 -6.36 13.33 -11.51
N SER A 158 -5.18 12.70 -11.45
CA SER A 158 -4.02 13.06 -12.25
C SER A 158 -3.82 11.96 -13.29
#